data_AF-A0A536VFA9-F1
#
_entry.id   AF-A0A536VFA9-F1
#
_cell.length_a   1.000
_cell.length_b   1.000
_cell.length_c   1.000
_cell.angle_alpha   90.00
_cell.angle_beta   90.00
_cell.angle_gamma   90.00
#
_symmetry.space_group_name_H-M   'P 1'
#
loop_
_entity.id
_entity.type
_entity.pdbx_description
1 polymer ?
#
loop_
_entity_poly.entity_id
_entity_poly.type
_entity_poly.pdbx_seq_one_letter_code
_entity_poly.pdbx_strand_id
1 'polypeptide(L)' 'FGAAQVLLGTDYPFDMGEEDPVGLINSVPRLPSAEKERIMGGNAARLLKIRR' A
#
# COMPACT_ATOMS: atom_id res chain seq x y z
N PHE A 1 -1.06 8.90 12.42
CA PHE A 1 -0.17 8.07 11.57
C PHE A 1 0.11 8.83 10.27
N GLY A 2 1.15 8.46 9.51
CA GLY A 2 1.48 9.10 8.23
C GLY A 2 1.78 8.06 7.15
N ALA A 3 1.78 8.47 5.87
CA ALA A 3 1.92 7.55 4.73
C ALA A 3 3.15 6.62 4.80
N ALA A 4 4.21 6.99 5.53
CA ALA A 4 5.40 6.15 5.73
C ALA A 4 5.19 4.95 6.69
N GLN A 5 4.08 4.94 7.43
CA GLN A 5 3.72 3.92 8.43
C GLN A 5 2.54 3.03 7.98
N VAL A 6 2.05 3.23 6.74
CA VAL A 6 0.92 2.47 6.17
C VAL A 6 1.46 1.47 5.14
N LEU A 7 1.03 0.22 5.22
CA LEU A 7 1.41 -0.85 4.29
C LEU A 7 0.17 -1.39 3.60
N LEU A 8 0.27 -1.69 2.31
CA LEU A 8 -0.74 -2.47 1.63
C LEU A 8 -0.70 -3.93 2.10
N GLY A 9 -1.86 -4.47 2.47
CA GLY A 9 -2.09 -5.88 2.73
C GLY A 9 -3.43 -6.29 2.14
N THR A 10 -3.48 -7.43 1.45
CA THR A 10 -4.65 -7.86 0.68
C THR A 10 -5.53 -8.86 1.41
N ASP A 11 -5.04 -9.45 2.50
CA ASP A 11 -5.68 -10.59 3.18
C ASP A 11 -5.91 -11.83 2.30
N TYR A 12 -5.22 -11.92 1.16
CA TYR A 12 -5.30 -13.06 0.25
C TYR A 12 -4.76 -14.36 0.91
N PRO A 13 -5.41 -15.53 0.74
CA PRO A 13 -6.55 -15.82 -0.14
C PRO A 13 -7.94 -15.78 0.54
N PHE A 14 -8.08 -15.12 1.68
CA PHE A 14 -9.38 -15.00 2.34
C PHE A 14 -10.29 -14.03 1.58
N ASP A 15 -11.60 -14.25 1.68
CA ASP A 15 -12.66 -13.50 0.98
C ASP A 15 -13.02 -12.17 1.64
N MET A 16 -12.34 -11.81 2.72
CA MET A 16 -12.57 -10.57 3.49
C MET A 16 -11.77 -9.37 2.98
N GLY A 17 -10.83 -9.59 2.06
CA GLY A 17 -9.93 -8.57 1.52
C GLY A 17 -10.56 -7.66 0.47
N GLU A 18 -9.86 -6.57 0.16
CA GLU A 18 -10.19 -5.69 -0.98
C GLU A 18 -9.89 -6.41 -2.31
N GLU A 19 -10.82 -6.37 -3.27
CA GLU A 19 -10.69 -7.04 -4.57
C GLU A 19 -9.71 -6.31 -5.51
N ASP A 20 -9.73 -4.98 -5.50
CA ASP A 20 -8.77 -4.13 -6.24
C ASP A 20 -7.99 -3.20 -5.29
N PRO A 21 -7.01 -3.74 -4.55
CA PRO A 21 -6.26 -2.97 -3.56
C PRO A 21 -5.44 -1.83 -4.18
N VAL A 22 -5.02 -1.98 -5.44
CA VAL A 22 -4.28 -0.95 -6.18
C VAL A 22 -5.22 0.15 -6.65
N GLY A 23 -6.39 -0.22 -7.18
CA GLY A 23 -7.47 0.70 -7.54
C GLY A 23 -7.94 1.53 -6.34
N LEU A 24 -8.11 0.89 -5.18
CA LEU A 24 -8.46 1.58 -3.93
C LEU A 24 -7.46 2.68 -3.59
N ILE A 25 -6.16 2.38 -3.57
CA ILE A 25 -5.10 3.37 -3.28
C ILE A 25 -5.12 4.49 -4.35
N ASN A 26 -5.30 4.14 -5.61
CA ASN A 26 -5.32 5.10 -6.72
C ASN A 26 -6.54 6.02 -6.69
N SER A 27 -7.67 5.56 -6.16
CA SER A 27 -8.91 6.34 -6.07
C SER A 27 -8.84 7.51 -5.09
N VAL A 28 -7.87 7.54 -4.17
CA VAL A 28 -7.74 8.60 -3.17
C VAL A 28 -7.18 9.89 -3.81
N PRO A 29 -7.97 10.97 -3.94
CA PRO A 29 -7.54 12.16 -4.70
C PRO A 29 -6.48 12.99 -3.98
N ARG A 30 -6.53 13.01 -2.64
CA ARG A 30 -5.64 13.81 -1.79
C ARG A 30 -4.32 13.11 -1.44
N LEU A 31 -4.08 11.92 -1.99
CA LEU A 31 -2.88 11.14 -1.75
C LEU A 31 -1.88 11.37 -2.89
N PRO A 32 -0.73 12.02 -2.65
CA PRO A 32 0.27 12.25 -3.69
C PRO A 32 0.81 10.93 -4.27
N SER A 33 1.25 10.93 -5.53
CA SER A 33 1.81 9.75 -6.21
C SER A 33 2.95 9.10 -5.42
N ALA A 34 3.87 9.90 -4.89
CA ALA A 34 4.97 9.42 -4.05
C ALA A 34 4.50 8.72 -2.77
N GLU A 35 3.34 9.08 -2.23
CA GLU A 35 2.74 8.40 -1.07
C GLU A 35 2.05 7.11 -1.46
N LYS A 36 1.33 7.10 -2.59
CA LYS A 36 0.76 5.89 -3.19
C LYS A 36 1.85 4.83 -3.41
N GLU A 37 2.98 5.22 -3.99
CA GLU A 37 4.12 4.32 -4.21
C GLU A 37 4.73 3.80 -2.90
N ARG A 38 4.81 4.62 -1.85
CA ARG A 38 5.27 4.17 -0.54
C ARG A 38 4.34 3.09 0.04
N ILE A 39 3.04 3.31 0.00
CA ILE A 39 2.04 2.39 0.54
C ILE A 39 2.00 1.07 -0.24
N MET A 40 2.07 1.14 -1.58
CA MET A 40 2.04 -0.04 -2.46
C MET A 40 3.27 -0.95 -2.39
N GLY A 41 4.31 -0.59 -1.65
CA GLY A 41 5.45 -1.50 -1.46
C GLY A 41 6.72 -0.86 -0.95
N GLY A 42 6.90 0.46 -1.12
CA GLY A 42 8.11 1.14 -0.63
C GLY A 42 8.30 1.02 0.89
N ASN A 43 7.22 1.11 1.66
CA ASN A 43 7.24 0.93 3.11
C ASN A 43 7.51 -0.52 3.49
N ALA A 44 6.93 -1.49 2.79
CA ALA A 44 7.20 -2.91 3.01
C ALA A 44 8.67 -3.24 2.73
N ALA A 45 9.22 -2.77 1.61
CA ALA A 45 10.63 -2.95 1.26
C ALA A 45 11.57 -2.36 2.32
N ARG A 46 11.28 -1.14 2.81
CA ARG A 46 12.01 -0.50 3.90
C ARG A 46 11.93 -1.29 5.21
N LEU A 47 10.74 -1.77 5.57
CA LEU A 47 10.50 -2.53 6.79
C LEU A 47 11.22 -3.88 6.78
N LEU A 48 11.13 -4.59 5.66
CA LEU A 48 11.68 -5.94 5.46
C LEU A 48 13.16 -5.92 5.04
N LYS A 49 13.75 -4.74 4.81
CA LYS A 49 15.15 -4.55 4.37
C LYS A 49 15.46 -5.27 3.06
N ILE A 50 14.53 -5.24 2.11
CA ILE A 50 14.69 -5.81 0.77
C ILE A 50 14.79 -4.70 -0.29
N ARG A 51 15.35 -5.03 -1.45
CA ARG A 51 15.27 -4.13 -2.61
C ARG A 51 13.85 -4.17 -3.17
N ARG A 52 13.38 -3.01 -3.62
CA ARG A 52 12.16 -2.91 -4.40
C ARG A 52 12.47 -3.21 -5.87
#